data_AF-A0A1M3CQP3-F1
#
_entry.id   AF-A0A1M3CQP3-F1
#
_cell.length_a   1.000
_cell.length_b   1.000
_cell.length_c   1.000
_cell.angle_alpha   90.00
_cell.angle_beta   90.00
_cell.angle_gamma   90.00
#
_symmetry.space_group_name_H-M   'P 1'
#
loop_
_entity.id
_entity.type
_entity.pdbx_description
1 polymer ?
#
loop_
_entity_poly.entity_id
_entity_poly.type
_entity_poly.pdbx_seq_one_letter_code
_entity_poly.pdbx_strand_id
1 'polypeptide(L)'
;MIFKLIWFQMLLKFFQLILLFILIFPFTFLKGQDSSKLQLVINMENKDELPRNFRMTHPSYLSQDFFKDPYESKALLYGLFDLKASASGQFSKLGLLRIKEIIAHQPLVVIDLREESHGFINGIAVSWHGEKGWSNRDKNLNEIIYDEKNRLEKLLNKNDIFLYHKKSAQVVKIDVQDVYSEKELADSLGITYVRLPVTDHLKPTDEQVDHFIELIKNHAQSSPSSWLHFHCAAGRGRATSFMAMYDMMKHASQVSFKHILSRQALLGGKDLSEPFPSHDWRYSHHFERLEFLTNFYNYCLENPKFEQPWSSWKQSIAK
;
A
#
# COMPACT_ATOMS: atom_id res chain seq x y z
N MET A 1 -62.66 -10.78 39.36
CA MET A 1 -62.62 -11.74 38.21
C MET A 1 -62.82 -11.03 36.87
N ILE A 2 -63.78 -10.11 36.77
CA ILE A 2 -64.11 -9.36 35.53
C ILE A 2 -62.95 -8.49 35.01
N PHE A 3 -62.21 -7.79 35.87
CA PHE A 3 -61.07 -6.94 35.46
C PHE A 3 -59.91 -7.71 34.81
N LYS A 4 -59.60 -8.93 35.27
CA LYS A 4 -58.54 -9.76 34.66
C LYS A 4 -58.92 -10.25 33.27
N LEU A 5 -60.20 -10.50 33.03
CA LEU A 5 -60.71 -10.96 31.74
C LEU A 5 -60.67 -9.84 30.68
N ILE A 6 -61.00 -8.61 31.08
CA ILE A 6 -60.93 -7.43 30.21
C ILE A 6 -59.49 -7.10 29.82
N TRP A 7 -58.56 -7.17 30.79
CA TRP A 7 -57.14 -6.95 30.53
C TRP A 7 -56.54 -7.98 29.57
N PHE A 8 -56.91 -9.26 29.73
CA PHE A 8 -56.45 -10.33 28.85
C PHE A 8 -56.98 -10.16 27.41
N GLN A 9 -58.24 -9.74 27.25
CA GLN A 9 -58.82 -9.47 25.93
C GLN A 9 -58.19 -8.23 25.25
N MET A 10 -57.82 -7.20 26.02
CA MET A 10 -57.09 -6.04 25.49
C MET A 10 -55.68 -6.42 25.02
N LEU A 11 -54.98 -7.26 25.79
CA LEU A 11 -53.66 -7.78 25.41
C LEU A 11 -53.73 -8.63 24.13
N LEU A 12 -54.74 -9.48 23.99
CA LEU A 12 -54.93 -10.30 22.79
C LEU A 12 -55.18 -9.43 21.54
N LYS A 13 -56.00 -8.39 21.67
CA LYS A 13 -56.26 -7.43 20.58
C LYS A 13 -55.00 -6.62 20.22
N PHE A 14 -54.19 -6.27 21.21
CA PHE A 14 -52.92 -5.56 20.98
C PHE A 14 -51.92 -6.43 20.22
N PHE A 15 -51.81 -7.72 20.56
CA PHE A 15 -50.98 -8.67 19.81
C PHE A 15 -51.48 -8.95 18.39
N GLN A 16 -52.81 -9.01 18.19
CA GLN A 16 -53.39 -9.14 16.85
C GLN A 16 -53.12 -7.91 15.96
N LEU A 17 -53.14 -6.71 16.54
CA LEU A 17 -52.78 -5.46 15.84
C LEU A 17 -51.31 -5.42 15.45
N ILE A 18 -50.39 -5.90 16.31
CA ILE A 18 -48.96 -6.00 15.99
C ILE A 18 -48.73 -7.02 14.86
N LEU A 19 -49.40 -8.17 14.89
CA LEU A 19 -49.29 -9.17 13.82
C LEU A 19 -49.81 -8.66 12.46
N LEU A 20 -50.91 -7.90 12.46
CA LEU A 20 -51.40 -7.24 11.25
C LEU A 20 -50.44 -6.15 10.74
N PHE A 21 -49.77 -5.42 11.64
CA PHE A 21 -48.78 -4.41 11.25
C PHE A 21 -47.54 -5.01 10.58
N ILE A 22 -47.13 -6.22 11.02
CA ILE A 22 -46.03 -6.98 10.41
C ILE A 22 -46.43 -7.54 9.03
N LEU A 23 -47.72 -7.81 8.79
CA LEU A 23 -48.24 -8.32 7.52
C LEU A 23 -48.55 -7.22 6.49
N ILE A 24 -48.85 -5.99 6.93
CA ILE A 24 -49.23 -4.87 6.04
C ILE A 24 -48.04 -3.96 5.69
N PHE A 25 -46.98 -3.94 6.50
CA PHE A 25 -45.71 -3.42 6.01
C PHE A 25 -45.07 -4.52 5.17
N PRO A 26 -45.06 -4.44 3.82
CA PRO A 26 -44.10 -5.23 3.10
C PRO A 26 -42.77 -4.88 3.73
N PHE A 27 -42.04 -5.89 4.19
CA PHE A 27 -40.59 -5.79 4.25
C PHE A 27 -40.18 -5.45 2.81
N THR A 28 -40.22 -4.17 2.46
CA THR A 28 -39.29 -3.62 1.51
C THR A 28 -37.98 -3.88 2.21
N PHE A 29 -37.42 -5.05 1.92
CA PHE A 29 -36.00 -5.25 1.91
C PHE A 29 -35.51 -3.96 1.27
N LEU A 30 -34.97 -3.05 2.09
CA LEU A 30 -34.09 -2.00 1.62
C LEU A 30 -33.03 -2.83 0.92
N LYS A 31 -33.22 -3.00 -0.38
CA LYS A 31 -32.27 -3.63 -1.27
C LYS A 31 -31.06 -2.76 -1.04
N GLY A 32 -30.14 -3.27 -0.21
CA GLY A 32 -28.96 -2.54 0.20
C GLY A 32 -28.42 -1.94 -1.07
N GLN A 33 -28.30 -0.62 -1.09
CA GLN A 33 -27.68 0.10 -2.19
C GLN A 33 -26.39 -0.64 -2.48
N ASP A 34 -26.31 -1.24 -3.68
CA ASP A 34 -25.27 -2.18 -4.05
C ASP A 34 -23.89 -1.54 -3.81
N SER A 35 -23.28 -1.89 -2.67
CA SER A 35 -21.98 -1.37 -2.25
C SER A 35 -20.84 -1.98 -3.05
N SER A 36 -21.14 -2.83 -4.05
CA SER A 36 -20.16 -3.62 -4.79
C SER A 36 -19.55 -2.94 -6.01
N LYS A 37 -19.99 -1.73 -6.40
CA LYS A 37 -19.43 -1.07 -7.59
C LYS A 37 -18.12 -0.35 -7.26
N LEU A 38 -17.02 -1.09 -7.36
CA LEU A 38 -15.66 -0.54 -7.31
C LEU A 38 -15.53 0.64 -8.28
N GLN A 39 -15.10 1.79 -7.78
CA GLN A 39 -14.95 3.00 -8.57
C GLN A 39 -13.56 3.02 -9.22
N LEU A 40 -13.50 3.30 -10.53
CA LEU A 40 -12.23 3.50 -11.23
C LEU A 40 -11.74 4.93 -10.96
N VAL A 41 -10.59 5.04 -10.30
CA VAL A 41 -10.08 6.31 -9.76
C VAL A 41 -8.76 6.71 -10.41
N ILE A 42 -8.56 8.00 -10.58
CA ILE A 42 -7.27 8.57 -11.00
C ILE A 42 -6.32 8.57 -9.80
N ASN A 43 -5.17 7.92 -9.95
CA ASN A 43 -4.06 7.97 -8.99
C ASN A 43 -3.09 9.11 -9.32
N MET A 44 -2.78 9.30 -10.60
CA MET A 44 -1.91 10.37 -11.09
C MET A 44 -2.19 10.67 -12.57
N GLU A 45 -2.34 11.95 -12.90
CA GLU A 45 -2.46 12.42 -14.29
C GLU A 45 -1.15 12.22 -15.05
N ASN A 46 -1.24 12.05 -16.38
CA ASN A 46 -0.05 11.84 -17.21
C ASN A 46 0.61 13.17 -17.59
N LYS A 47 1.25 13.81 -16.61
CA LYS A 47 2.03 15.04 -16.77
C LYS A 47 3.50 14.76 -16.50
N ASP A 48 4.37 15.57 -17.10
CA ASP A 48 5.82 15.53 -16.86
C ASP A 48 6.16 16.13 -15.49
N GLU A 49 5.89 15.35 -14.45
CA GLU A 49 6.16 15.70 -13.06
C GLU A 49 6.47 14.44 -12.24
N LEU A 50 7.20 14.61 -11.14
CA LEU A 50 7.45 13.50 -10.21
C LEU A 50 6.17 13.11 -9.48
N PRO A 51 5.97 11.82 -9.18
CA PRO A 51 4.89 11.39 -8.31
C PRO A 51 4.99 12.04 -6.93
N ARG A 52 3.83 12.22 -6.29
CA ARG A 52 3.76 12.73 -4.92
C ARG A 52 4.66 11.92 -3.97
N ASN A 53 5.22 12.61 -2.97
CA ASN A 53 6.09 12.01 -1.95
C ASN A 53 7.31 11.28 -2.53
N PHE A 54 7.75 11.65 -3.74
CA PHE A 54 9.02 11.16 -4.28
C PHE A 54 10.18 11.60 -3.38
N ARG A 55 11.04 10.65 -3.03
CA ARG A 55 12.22 10.84 -2.18
C ARG A 55 13.27 9.78 -2.48
N MET A 56 14.52 10.04 -2.11
CA MET A 56 15.61 9.10 -2.32
C MET A 56 16.75 9.22 -1.33
N THR A 57 17.50 8.14 -1.19
CA THR A 57 18.74 8.06 -0.42
C THR A 57 19.91 8.65 -1.22
N HIS A 58 19.80 9.94 -1.57
CA HIS A 58 20.81 10.70 -2.28
C HIS A 58 21.06 12.03 -1.56
N PRO A 59 22.31 12.54 -1.51
CA PRO A 59 22.63 13.77 -0.77
C PRO A 59 21.74 14.98 -1.14
N SER A 60 21.36 15.10 -2.41
CA SER A 60 20.51 16.21 -2.90
C SER A 60 19.06 16.17 -2.40
N TYR A 61 18.65 15.09 -1.71
CA TYR A 61 17.30 14.91 -1.18
C TYR A 61 17.25 14.95 0.36
N LEU A 62 18.37 15.28 1.01
CA LEU A 62 18.39 15.44 2.46
C LEU A 62 17.89 16.82 2.87
N SER A 63 17.00 16.87 3.87
CA SER A 63 16.60 18.12 4.52
C SER A 63 17.68 18.59 5.49
N GLN A 64 17.61 19.86 5.90
CA GLN A 64 18.51 20.42 6.93
C GLN A 64 18.36 19.72 8.29
N ASP A 65 17.25 19.02 8.52
CA ASP A 65 17.00 18.29 9.76
C ASP A 65 18.00 17.14 9.98
N PHE A 66 18.60 16.61 8.91
CA PHE A 66 19.68 15.62 9.01
C PHE A 66 20.94 16.17 9.68
N PHE A 67 21.12 17.49 9.72
CA PHE A 67 22.36 18.16 10.12
C PHE A 67 22.21 19.01 11.39
N LYS A 68 21.07 18.92 12.08
CA LYS A 68 20.76 19.73 13.28
C LYS A 68 21.64 19.41 14.48
N ASP A 69 21.98 18.13 14.67
CA ASP A 69 22.82 17.66 15.77
C ASP A 69 23.96 16.79 15.22
N PRO A 70 25.25 17.16 15.40
CA PRO A 70 26.37 16.43 14.82
C PRO A 70 26.49 14.96 15.24
N TYR A 71 26.07 14.62 16.46
CA TYR A 71 26.12 13.24 16.96
C TYR A 71 25.02 12.39 16.31
N GLU A 72 23.79 12.92 16.25
CA GLU A 72 22.67 12.26 15.57
C GLU A 72 22.91 12.16 14.06
N SER A 73 23.47 13.20 13.44
CA SER A 73 23.80 13.22 12.00
C SER A 73 24.67 12.05 11.59
N LYS A 74 25.70 11.72 12.39
CA LYS A 74 26.59 10.59 12.11
C LYS A 74 25.81 9.28 12.06
N ALA A 75 24.89 9.06 13.01
CA ALA A 75 24.08 7.85 13.06
C ALA A 75 23.04 7.81 11.93
N LEU A 76 22.39 8.94 11.62
CA LEU A 76 21.39 9.05 10.56
C LEU A 76 21.99 8.78 9.17
N LEU A 77 23.21 9.26 8.91
CA LEU A 77 23.85 9.19 7.60
C LEU A 77 24.62 7.88 7.35
N TYR A 78 24.93 7.09 8.39
CA TYR A 78 25.69 5.85 8.24
C TYR A 78 25.02 4.88 7.27
N GLY A 79 25.70 4.54 6.17
CA GLY A 79 25.22 3.62 5.14
C GLY A 79 24.00 4.09 4.34
N LEU A 80 23.49 5.31 4.57
CA LEU A 80 22.23 5.76 3.97
C LEU A 80 22.29 5.74 2.44
N PHE A 81 23.38 6.24 1.86
CA PHE A 81 23.53 6.34 0.40
C PHE A 81 23.86 4.99 -0.26
N ASP A 82 24.36 4.01 0.52
CA ASP A 82 24.64 2.66 0.04
C ASP A 82 23.35 1.88 -0.27
N LEU A 83 22.21 2.34 0.26
CA LEU A 83 20.90 1.78 -0.05
C LEU A 83 20.52 1.94 -1.53
N LYS A 84 20.94 3.04 -2.19
CA LYS A 84 20.54 3.31 -3.59
C LYS A 84 19.03 3.10 -3.81
N ALA A 85 18.24 3.71 -2.93
CA ALA A 85 16.81 3.47 -2.85
C ALA A 85 16.03 4.78 -2.96
N SER A 86 14.82 4.67 -3.49
CA SER A 86 13.87 5.76 -3.58
C SER A 86 12.47 5.25 -3.33
N ALA A 87 11.53 6.16 -3.06
CA ALA A 87 10.13 5.80 -2.98
C ALA A 87 9.21 6.95 -3.36
N SER A 88 7.99 6.61 -3.75
CA SER A 88 6.96 7.58 -4.10
C SER A 88 5.54 7.01 -4.01
N GLY A 89 4.53 7.86 -4.25
CA GLY A 89 3.19 7.41 -4.59
C GLY A 89 3.11 6.83 -6.00
N GLN A 90 1.92 6.40 -6.41
CA GLN A 90 1.73 5.92 -7.77
C GLN A 90 2.17 6.98 -8.79
N PHE A 91 2.99 6.56 -9.76
CA PHE A 91 3.41 7.36 -10.91
C PHE A 91 2.50 7.14 -12.11
N SER A 92 2.42 8.15 -12.99
CA SER A 92 1.95 8.06 -14.37
C SER A 92 3.09 7.58 -15.30
N LYS A 93 2.81 7.40 -16.61
CA LYS A 93 3.86 7.07 -17.59
C LYS A 93 4.98 8.10 -17.62
N LEU A 94 4.63 9.39 -17.73
CA LEU A 94 5.61 10.47 -17.69
C LEU A 94 6.29 10.58 -16.32
N GLY A 95 5.55 10.32 -15.23
CA GLY A 95 6.16 10.27 -13.89
C GLY A 95 7.23 9.18 -13.74
N LEU A 96 7.02 7.99 -14.30
CA LEU A 96 8.02 6.92 -14.28
C LEU A 96 9.23 7.24 -15.16
N LEU A 97 9.00 7.85 -16.32
CA LEU A 97 10.10 8.36 -17.17
C LEU A 97 10.95 9.37 -16.41
N ARG A 98 10.33 10.30 -15.67
CA ARG A 98 11.04 11.27 -14.84
C ARG A 98 11.85 10.60 -13.73
N ILE A 99 11.30 9.57 -13.07
CA ILE A 99 12.06 8.77 -12.09
C ILE A 99 13.28 8.13 -12.75
N LYS A 100 13.09 7.49 -13.92
CA LYS A 100 14.17 6.84 -14.68
C LYS A 100 15.26 7.83 -15.08
N GLU A 101 14.90 9.03 -15.52
CA GLU A 101 15.85 10.09 -15.88
C GLU A 101 16.66 10.60 -14.69
N ILE A 102 16.06 10.74 -13.51
CA ILE A 102 16.80 11.19 -12.32
C ILE A 102 17.79 10.11 -11.88
N ILE A 103 17.42 8.83 -12.03
CA ILE A 103 18.27 7.71 -11.63
C ILE A 103 19.35 7.43 -12.68
N ALA A 104 19.05 7.64 -13.98
CA ALA A 104 19.81 7.60 -15.25
C ALA A 104 21.04 6.67 -15.38
N HIS A 105 21.91 6.66 -14.40
CA HIS A 105 23.20 5.98 -14.38
C HIS A 105 23.17 4.59 -13.74
N GLN A 106 21.99 4.12 -13.33
CA GLN A 106 21.83 2.83 -12.64
C GLN A 106 20.63 2.07 -13.23
N PRO A 107 20.71 0.73 -13.36
CA PRO A 107 19.54 -0.06 -13.69
C PRO A 107 18.48 0.13 -12.60
N LEU A 108 17.23 0.34 -13.02
CA LEU A 108 16.12 0.62 -12.11
C LEU A 108 15.28 -0.63 -11.90
N VAL A 109 14.99 -0.93 -10.63
CA VAL A 109 14.01 -1.94 -10.22
C VAL A 109 12.85 -1.24 -9.53
N VAL A 110 11.65 -1.41 -10.06
CA VAL A 110 10.40 -0.96 -9.42
C VAL A 110 9.84 -2.10 -8.57
N ILE A 111 9.63 -1.81 -7.29
CA ILE A 111 8.96 -2.68 -6.33
C ILE A 111 7.57 -2.10 -6.07
N ASP A 112 6.59 -2.67 -6.74
CA ASP A 112 5.17 -2.32 -6.58
C ASP A 112 4.58 -3.06 -5.37
N LEU A 113 4.21 -2.29 -4.35
CA LEU A 113 3.65 -2.80 -3.10
C LEU A 113 2.12 -2.84 -3.08
N ARG A 114 1.45 -2.63 -4.22
CA ARG A 114 0.00 -2.45 -4.28
C ARG A 114 -0.73 -3.79 -4.40
N GLU A 115 -1.64 -4.07 -3.47
CA GLU A 115 -2.56 -5.20 -3.57
C GLU A 115 -3.74 -4.88 -4.50
N GLU A 116 -4.22 -3.64 -4.45
CA GLU A 116 -5.33 -3.18 -5.25
C GLU A 116 -5.02 -3.22 -6.75
N SER A 117 -5.97 -3.69 -7.56
CA SER A 117 -5.83 -3.75 -9.02
C SER A 117 -5.65 -2.35 -9.61
N HIS A 118 -4.63 -2.19 -10.44
CA HIS A 118 -4.27 -0.91 -11.04
C HIS A 118 -3.62 -1.08 -12.41
N GLY A 119 -3.40 0.04 -13.09
CA GLY A 119 -2.75 0.09 -14.39
C GLY A 119 -2.89 1.48 -15.00
N PHE A 120 -2.83 1.55 -16.32
CA PHE A 120 -2.76 2.81 -17.05
C PHE A 120 -3.79 2.88 -18.17
N ILE A 121 -4.27 4.10 -18.44
CA ILE A 121 -5.07 4.46 -19.61
C ILE A 121 -4.46 5.72 -20.22
N ASN A 122 -3.96 5.67 -21.45
CA ASN A 122 -3.26 6.80 -22.09
C ASN A 122 -2.10 7.36 -21.23
N GLY A 123 -1.47 6.47 -20.45
CA GLY A 123 -0.46 6.82 -19.45
C GLY A 123 -0.94 7.46 -18.15
N ILE A 124 -2.24 7.71 -17.98
CA ILE A 124 -2.85 8.12 -16.71
C ILE A 124 -2.89 6.91 -15.79
N ALA A 125 -2.38 7.04 -14.57
CA ALA A 125 -2.39 5.95 -13.60
C ALA A 125 -3.77 5.84 -12.94
N VAL A 126 -4.36 4.64 -12.97
CA VAL A 126 -5.71 4.37 -12.43
C VAL A 126 -5.72 3.14 -11.53
N SER A 127 -6.76 3.01 -10.69
CA SER A 127 -7.00 1.79 -9.91
C SER A 127 -8.47 1.58 -9.61
N TRP A 128 -8.87 0.34 -9.34
CA TRP A 128 -10.23 0.03 -8.88
C TRP A 128 -10.30 0.15 -7.38
N HIS A 129 -10.87 1.26 -6.90
CA HIS A 129 -10.96 1.55 -5.48
C HIS A 129 -12.17 0.88 -4.83
N GLY A 130 -11.91 0.03 -3.85
CA GLY A 130 -12.90 -0.43 -2.87
C GLY A 130 -12.78 0.34 -1.55
N GLU A 131 -13.71 0.09 -0.64
CA GLU A 131 -13.66 0.65 0.71
C GLU A 131 -12.28 0.37 1.35
N LYS A 132 -11.66 1.39 1.97
CA LYS A 132 -10.33 1.33 2.60
C LYS A 132 -9.16 0.88 1.68
N GLY A 133 -9.38 0.77 0.37
CA GLY A 133 -8.38 0.23 -0.55
C GLY A 133 -8.25 -1.30 -0.53
N TRP A 134 -9.24 -2.01 0.00
CA TRP A 134 -9.22 -3.46 0.23
C TRP A 134 -9.96 -4.26 -0.85
N SER A 135 -9.89 -3.82 -2.11
CA SER A 135 -10.65 -4.46 -3.22
C SER A 135 -10.20 -5.90 -3.51
N ASN A 136 -9.00 -6.27 -3.09
CA ASN A 136 -8.39 -7.58 -3.31
C ASN A 136 -7.97 -8.25 -2.01
N ARG A 137 -8.51 -7.78 -0.87
CA ARG A 137 -8.19 -8.37 0.42
C ARG A 137 -8.54 -9.87 0.41
N ASP A 138 -7.70 -10.67 1.05
CA ASP A 138 -7.82 -12.12 1.19
C ASP A 138 -7.60 -12.92 -0.12
N LYS A 139 -7.24 -12.25 -1.23
CA LYS A 139 -6.81 -12.92 -2.47
C LYS A 139 -5.31 -13.20 -2.43
N ASN A 140 -4.90 -14.30 -3.06
CA ASN A 140 -3.49 -14.60 -3.30
C ASN A 140 -2.93 -13.84 -4.54
N LEU A 141 -1.62 -13.86 -4.74
CA LEU A 141 -0.95 -13.14 -5.83
C LEU A 141 -1.51 -13.49 -7.23
N ASN A 142 -1.77 -14.77 -7.50
CA ASN A 142 -2.28 -15.19 -8.81
C ASN A 142 -3.70 -14.68 -9.05
N GLU A 143 -4.55 -14.71 -8.03
CA GLU A 143 -5.90 -14.15 -8.10
C GLU A 143 -5.89 -12.63 -8.30
N ILE A 144 -4.96 -11.93 -7.67
CA ILE A 144 -4.76 -10.47 -7.84
C ILE A 144 -4.33 -10.15 -9.27
N ILE A 145 -3.32 -10.84 -9.79
CA ILE A 145 -2.83 -10.66 -11.16
C ILE A 145 -3.96 -10.94 -12.17
N TYR A 146 -4.72 -12.01 -11.94
CA TYR A 146 -5.84 -12.38 -12.81
C TYR A 146 -6.98 -11.35 -12.77
N ASP A 147 -7.36 -10.86 -11.58
CA ASP A 147 -8.36 -9.79 -11.45
C ASP A 147 -7.91 -8.49 -12.13
N GLU A 148 -6.65 -8.08 -11.94
CA GLU A 148 -6.07 -6.89 -12.57
C GLU A 148 -6.07 -7.01 -14.09
N LYS A 149 -5.57 -8.13 -14.63
CA LYS A 149 -5.55 -8.40 -16.07
C LYS A 149 -6.95 -8.34 -16.69
N ASN A 150 -7.92 -9.05 -16.11
CA ASN A 150 -9.30 -9.05 -16.61
C ASN A 150 -9.95 -7.67 -16.59
N ARG A 151 -9.60 -6.85 -15.60
CA ARG A 151 -10.10 -5.48 -15.50
C ARG A 151 -9.52 -4.59 -16.58
N LEU A 152 -8.21 -4.67 -16.83
CA LEU A 152 -7.53 -3.91 -17.88
C LEU A 152 -8.04 -4.32 -19.28
N GLU A 153 -8.20 -5.63 -19.55
CA GLU A 153 -8.76 -6.11 -20.82
C GLU A 153 -10.18 -5.57 -21.07
N LYS A 154 -11.01 -5.47 -20.03
CA LYS A 154 -12.34 -4.85 -20.14
C LYS A 154 -12.30 -3.36 -20.44
N LEU A 155 -11.23 -2.66 -20.06
CA LEU A 155 -11.05 -1.24 -20.39
C LEU A 155 -10.64 -1.07 -21.85
N LEU A 156 -9.73 -1.92 -22.33
CA LEU A 156 -9.22 -1.86 -23.70
C LEU A 156 -10.33 -2.00 -24.76
N ASN A 157 -11.41 -2.72 -24.43
CA ASN A 157 -12.56 -2.94 -25.31
C ASN A 157 -13.58 -1.77 -25.32
N LYS A 158 -13.28 -0.64 -24.68
CA LYS A 158 -14.17 0.53 -24.63
C LYS A 158 -13.60 1.67 -25.45
N ASN A 159 -14.47 2.43 -26.11
CA ASN A 159 -14.08 3.67 -26.80
C ASN A 159 -13.81 4.80 -25.80
N ASP A 160 -14.60 4.87 -24.73
CA ASP A 160 -14.46 5.88 -23.69
C ASP A 160 -14.75 5.32 -22.29
N ILE A 161 -14.23 6.03 -21.29
CA ILE A 161 -14.47 5.71 -19.88
C ILE A 161 -14.57 6.94 -19.01
N PHE A 162 -15.30 6.80 -17.90
CA PHE A 162 -15.38 7.80 -16.85
C PHE A 162 -14.41 7.46 -15.71
N LEU A 163 -13.51 8.39 -15.41
CA LEU A 163 -12.55 8.30 -14.33
C LEU A 163 -12.95 9.25 -13.20
N TYR A 164 -12.84 8.79 -11.96
CA TYR A 164 -13.12 9.61 -10.78
C TYR A 164 -11.87 10.22 -10.19
N HIS A 165 -11.86 11.54 -10.06
CA HIS A 165 -10.80 12.28 -9.38
C HIS A 165 -11.17 12.51 -7.91
N LYS A 166 -10.65 11.66 -7.02
CA LYS A 166 -11.04 11.64 -5.59
C LYS A 166 -10.94 12.98 -4.87
N LYS A 167 -9.92 13.79 -5.17
CA LYS A 167 -9.68 15.05 -4.46
C LYS A 167 -10.69 16.14 -4.81
N SER A 168 -11.11 16.21 -6.07
CA SER A 168 -12.06 17.22 -6.56
C SER A 168 -13.50 16.70 -6.61
N ALA A 169 -13.71 15.41 -6.33
CA ALA A 169 -14.97 14.71 -6.52
C ALA A 169 -15.54 14.82 -7.96
N GLN A 170 -14.67 15.08 -8.93
CA GLN A 170 -15.04 15.23 -10.34
C GLN A 170 -14.97 13.88 -11.06
N VAL A 171 -15.83 13.75 -12.08
CA VAL A 171 -15.79 12.65 -13.04
C VAL A 171 -15.35 13.22 -14.37
N VAL A 172 -14.30 12.63 -14.96
CA VAL A 172 -13.74 13.04 -16.25
C VAL A 172 -13.98 11.92 -17.26
N LYS A 173 -14.45 12.28 -18.45
CA LYS A 173 -14.56 11.36 -19.59
C LYS A 173 -13.22 11.35 -20.34
N ILE A 174 -12.71 10.16 -20.63
CA ILE A 174 -11.47 9.94 -21.38
C ILE A 174 -11.75 8.97 -22.52
N ASP A 175 -11.30 9.32 -23.73
CA ASP A 175 -11.29 8.39 -24.86
C ASP A 175 -10.11 7.44 -24.72
N VAL A 176 -10.37 6.14 -24.78
CA VAL A 176 -9.36 5.09 -24.54
C VAL A 176 -8.55 4.87 -25.81
N GLN A 177 -7.23 5.07 -25.74
CA GLN A 177 -6.30 4.83 -26.85
C GLN A 177 -5.41 3.62 -26.57
N ASP A 178 -4.87 3.54 -25.34
CA ASP A 178 -4.13 2.39 -24.86
C ASP A 178 -4.49 2.06 -23.40
N VAL A 179 -4.32 0.79 -23.04
CA VAL A 179 -4.47 0.29 -21.68
C VAL A 179 -3.37 -0.74 -21.45
N TYR A 180 -2.66 -0.61 -20.34
CA TYR A 180 -1.57 -1.52 -20.01
C TYR A 180 -1.34 -1.58 -18.49
N SER A 181 -0.75 -2.69 -18.06
CA SER A 181 -0.32 -2.93 -16.69
C SER A 181 0.97 -2.16 -16.36
N GLU A 182 1.27 -2.04 -15.08
CA GLU A 182 2.54 -1.44 -14.65
C GLU A 182 3.76 -2.25 -15.09
N LYS A 183 3.63 -3.58 -15.13
CA LYS A 183 4.68 -4.45 -15.67
C LYS A 183 4.97 -4.14 -17.14
N GLU A 184 3.94 -4.05 -17.98
CA GLU A 184 4.11 -3.74 -19.40
C GLU A 184 4.75 -2.35 -19.60
N LEU A 185 4.35 -1.37 -18.80
CA LEU A 185 5.01 -0.06 -18.81
C LEU A 185 6.49 -0.15 -18.44
N ALA A 186 6.81 -0.82 -17.33
CA ALA A 186 8.19 -0.98 -16.87
C ALA A 186 9.04 -1.73 -17.91
N ASP A 187 8.54 -2.84 -18.44
CA ASP A 187 9.20 -3.62 -19.50
C ASP A 187 9.48 -2.74 -20.74
N SER A 188 8.51 -1.93 -21.18
CA SER A 188 8.68 -1.01 -22.32
C SER A 188 9.77 0.04 -22.13
N LEU A 189 10.13 0.32 -20.87
CA LEU A 189 11.19 1.26 -20.49
C LEU A 189 12.49 0.56 -20.11
N GLY A 190 12.57 -0.78 -20.22
CA GLY A 190 13.74 -1.56 -19.78
C GLY A 190 13.97 -1.49 -18.27
N ILE A 191 12.90 -1.33 -17.50
CA ILE A 191 12.91 -1.29 -16.02
C ILE A 191 12.52 -2.68 -15.51
N THR A 192 13.28 -3.21 -14.55
CA THR A 192 12.89 -4.47 -13.89
C THR A 192 11.70 -4.21 -12.97
N TYR A 193 10.67 -5.05 -13.04
CA TYR A 193 9.46 -4.89 -12.26
C TYR A 193 9.21 -6.07 -11.33
N VAL A 194 8.85 -5.77 -10.09
CA VAL A 194 8.45 -6.77 -9.09
C VAL A 194 7.16 -6.34 -8.42
N ARG A 195 6.19 -7.25 -8.38
CA ARG A 195 4.93 -7.10 -7.64
C ARG A 195 4.99 -7.83 -6.30
N LEU A 196 4.76 -7.10 -5.20
CA LEU A 196 4.59 -7.64 -3.86
C LEU A 196 3.31 -7.05 -3.22
N PRO A 197 2.14 -7.70 -3.37
CA PRO A 197 0.84 -7.08 -3.14
C PRO A 197 0.50 -6.95 -1.64
N VAL A 198 0.86 -5.84 -1.01
CA VAL A 198 0.58 -5.60 0.42
C VAL A 198 -0.72 -4.82 0.58
N THR A 199 -1.62 -5.34 1.41
CA THR A 199 -2.92 -4.72 1.72
C THR A 199 -2.72 -3.30 2.26
N ASP A 200 -3.51 -2.34 1.78
CA ASP A 200 -3.37 -0.96 2.25
C ASP A 200 -3.67 -0.84 3.75
N HIS A 201 -2.97 0.08 4.42
CA HIS A 201 -3.04 0.32 5.87
C HIS A 201 -2.57 -0.79 6.81
N LEU A 202 -2.32 -2.02 6.34
CA LEU A 202 -1.88 -3.13 7.18
C LEU A 202 -0.34 -3.30 7.15
N LYS A 203 0.16 -4.27 7.92
CA LYS A 203 1.51 -4.82 7.80
C LYS A 203 1.53 -5.95 6.75
N PRO A 204 2.68 -6.31 6.16
CA PRO A 204 2.77 -7.48 5.29
C PRO A 204 2.45 -8.79 6.02
N THR A 205 2.07 -9.82 5.26
CA THR A 205 1.98 -11.20 5.74
C THR A 205 3.38 -11.80 5.90
N ASP A 206 3.51 -12.88 6.67
CA ASP A 206 4.83 -13.49 6.87
C ASP A 206 5.41 -14.07 5.56
N GLU A 207 4.56 -14.61 4.67
CA GLU A 207 4.94 -15.05 3.33
C GLU A 207 5.48 -13.91 2.46
N GLN A 208 4.84 -12.72 2.52
CA GLN A 208 5.32 -11.55 1.80
C GLN A 208 6.67 -11.04 2.32
N VAL A 209 6.90 -11.18 3.62
CA VAL A 209 8.19 -10.82 4.23
C VAL A 209 9.28 -11.80 3.79
N ASP A 210 9.01 -13.11 3.79
CA ASP A 210 9.95 -14.12 3.30
C ASP A 210 10.32 -13.87 1.82
N HIS A 211 9.33 -13.64 0.96
CA HIS A 211 9.55 -13.32 -0.45
C HIS A 211 10.34 -12.02 -0.62
N PHE A 212 10.05 -10.99 0.18
CA PHE A 212 10.81 -9.74 0.16
C PHE A 212 12.28 -9.95 0.53
N ILE A 213 12.56 -10.71 1.59
CA ILE A 213 13.93 -11.03 2.01
C ILE A 213 14.67 -11.74 0.87
N GLU A 214 14.05 -12.75 0.27
CA GLU A 214 14.64 -13.50 -0.84
C GLU A 214 14.93 -12.60 -2.05
N LEU A 215 13.98 -11.74 -2.43
CA LEU A 215 14.14 -10.77 -3.50
C LEU A 215 15.37 -9.86 -3.25
N ILE A 216 15.49 -9.30 -2.05
CA ILE A 216 16.60 -8.40 -1.71
C ILE A 216 17.94 -9.15 -1.69
N LYS A 217 17.99 -10.40 -1.21
CA LYS A 217 19.20 -11.24 -1.26
C LYS A 217 19.61 -11.52 -2.71
N ASN A 218 18.67 -11.96 -3.54
CA ASN A 218 18.93 -12.27 -4.94
C ASN A 218 19.36 -11.03 -5.72
N HIS A 219 18.73 -9.88 -5.46
CA HIS A 219 19.13 -8.60 -6.01
C HIS A 219 20.56 -8.20 -5.61
N ALA A 220 20.92 -8.33 -4.34
CA ALA A 220 22.26 -8.00 -3.86
C ALA A 220 23.35 -8.87 -4.52
N GLN A 221 23.03 -10.11 -4.88
CA GLN A 221 23.95 -11.03 -5.54
C GLN A 221 24.04 -10.79 -7.06
N SER A 222 22.90 -10.60 -7.73
CA SER A 222 22.82 -10.55 -9.19
C SER A 222 22.93 -9.15 -9.79
N SER A 223 22.66 -8.10 -9.02
CA SER A 223 22.55 -6.73 -9.52
C SER A 223 22.87 -5.66 -8.44
N PRO A 224 24.05 -5.70 -7.80
CA PRO A 224 24.39 -4.81 -6.67
C PRO A 224 24.51 -3.31 -7.03
N SER A 225 24.56 -2.97 -8.33
CA SER A 225 24.58 -1.59 -8.82
C SER A 225 23.18 -1.02 -9.11
N SER A 226 22.14 -1.84 -9.02
CA SER A 226 20.78 -1.43 -9.37
C SER A 226 20.15 -0.58 -8.26
N TRP A 227 19.28 0.32 -8.68
CA TRP A 227 18.54 1.23 -7.82
C TRP A 227 17.14 0.69 -7.55
N LEU A 228 16.72 0.66 -6.28
CA LEU A 228 15.40 0.18 -5.89
C LEU A 228 14.40 1.34 -5.73
N HIS A 229 13.29 1.29 -6.46
CA HIS A 229 12.18 2.24 -6.31
C HIS A 229 10.96 1.56 -5.71
N PHE A 230 10.64 1.89 -4.46
CA PHE A 230 9.46 1.37 -3.76
C PHE A 230 8.27 2.31 -3.96
N HIS A 231 7.12 1.79 -4.34
CA HIS A 231 5.92 2.63 -4.37
C HIS A 231 4.69 1.91 -3.85
N CYS A 232 3.70 2.72 -3.50
CA CYS A 232 2.33 2.28 -3.26
C CYS A 232 1.39 3.41 -3.69
N ALA A 233 0.08 3.32 -3.44
CA ALA A 233 -0.85 4.37 -3.87
C ALA A 233 -0.42 5.79 -3.43
N ALA A 234 0.06 5.95 -2.19
CA ALA A 234 0.41 7.26 -1.62
C ALA A 234 1.89 7.49 -1.35
N GLY A 235 2.72 6.45 -1.42
CA GLY A 235 4.14 6.57 -1.06
C GLY A 235 4.40 6.80 0.41
N ARG A 236 3.42 6.48 1.27
CA ARG A 236 3.49 6.68 2.72
C ARG A 236 3.64 5.34 3.43
N GLY A 237 2.58 4.76 3.99
CA GLY A 237 2.63 3.57 4.85
C GLY A 237 3.47 2.41 4.30
N ARG A 238 2.98 1.73 3.25
CA ARG A 238 3.66 0.57 2.63
C ARG A 238 5.07 0.92 2.16
N ALA A 239 5.22 1.96 1.33
CA ALA A 239 6.52 2.36 0.79
C ALA A 239 7.54 2.70 1.88
N THR A 240 7.15 3.42 2.95
CA THR A 240 8.08 3.75 4.05
C THR A 240 8.42 2.51 4.88
N SER A 241 7.46 1.62 5.12
CA SER A 241 7.72 0.34 5.80
C SER A 241 8.74 -0.51 5.05
N PHE A 242 8.61 -0.65 3.74
CA PHE A 242 9.53 -1.47 2.95
C PHE A 242 10.90 -0.80 2.75
N MET A 243 10.97 0.53 2.63
CA MET A 243 12.26 1.22 2.70
C MET A 243 12.95 1.01 4.06
N ALA A 244 12.20 1.09 5.17
CA ALA A 244 12.74 0.83 6.50
C ALA A 244 13.20 -0.63 6.65
N MET A 245 12.42 -1.61 6.17
CA MET A 245 12.82 -3.02 6.17
C MET A 245 14.10 -3.25 5.35
N TYR A 246 14.18 -2.70 4.14
CA TYR A 246 15.39 -2.80 3.31
C TYR A 246 16.61 -2.21 4.04
N ASP A 247 16.40 -1.09 4.72
CA ASP A 247 17.43 -0.42 5.50
C ASP A 247 17.89 -1.25 6.70
N MET A 248 16.96 -1.87 7.44
CA MET A 248 17.27 -2.80 8.52
C MET A 248 18.09 -3.99 8.03
N MET A 249 17.72 -4.56 6.88
CA MET A 249 18.46 -5.69 6.31
C MET A 249 19.93 -5.34 5.98
N LYS A 250 20.22 -4.06 5.70
CA LYS A 250 21.58 -3.60 5.37
C LYS A 250 22.35 -3.09 6.57
N HIS A 251 21.67 -2.49 7.56
CA HIS A 251 22.32 -1.65 8.55
C HIS A 251 21.88 -1.89 10.00
N ALA A 252 21.04 -2.88 10.31
CA ALA A 252 20.53 -3.08 11.68
C ALA A 252 21.65 -3.30 12.73
N SER A 253 22.80 -3.87 12.34
CA SER A 253 23.93 -4.07 13.27
C SER A 253 24.75 -2.80 13.54
N GLN A 254 24.53 -1.71 12.78
CA GLN A 254 25.27 -0.45 12.92
C GLN A 254 24.37 0.76 13.23
N VAL A 255 23.09 0.70 12.87
CA VAL A 255 22.14 1.80 13.01
C VAL A 255 20.96 1.34 13.82
N SER A 256 20.66 2.05 14.91
CA SER A 256 19.57 1.65 15.80
C SER A 256 18.21 1.76 15.12
N PHE A 257 17.24 0.94 15.57
CA PHE A 257 15.86 0.96 15.10
C PHE A 257 15.27 2.38 15.04
N LYS A 258 15.48 3.16 16.11
CA LYS A 258 15.04 4.57 16.19
C LYS A 258 15.62 5.40 15.03
N HIS A 259 16.94 5.35 14.81
CA HIS A 259 17.59 6.13 13.75
C HIS A 259 17.13 5.70 12.36
N ILE A 260 16.89 4.41 12.12
CA ILE A 260 16.33 3.91 10.85
C ILE A 260 14.94 4.51 10.63
N LEU A 261 14.03 4.44 11.60
CA LEU A 261 12.70 5.04 11.45
C LEU A 261 12.77 6.55 11.26
N SER A 262 13.60 7.25 12.05
CA SER A 262 13.77 8.69 11.97
C SER A 262 14.31 9.12 10.60
N ARG A 263 15.37 8.50 10.07
CA ARG A 263 15.90 8.90 8.75
C ARG A 263 14.93 8.63 7.61
N GLN A 264 14.13 7.57 7.67
CA GLN A 264 13.09 7.32 6.67
C GLN A 264 11.97 8.37 6.73
N ALA A 265 11.62 8.87 7.92
CA ALA A 265 10.71 9.99 8.09
C ALA A 265 11.32 11.32 7.59
N LEU A 266 12.59 11.60 7.94
CA LEU A 266 13.31 12.80 7.50
C LEU A 266 13.52 12.88 5.98
N LEU A 267 13.63 11.73 5.30
CA LEU A 267 13.59 11.65 3.83
C LEU A 267 12.24 12.05 3.22
N GLY A 268 11.20 12.29 4.04
CA GLY A 268 9.84 12.60 3.58
C GLY A 268 8.89 11.40 3.61
N GLY A 269 9.29 10.28 4.23
CA GLY A 269 8.40 9.15 4.50
C GLY A 269 7.36 9.46 5.60
N LYS A 270 6.43 8.53 5.83
CA LYS A 270 5.57 8.62 7.02
C LYS A 270 6.42 8.36 8.26
N ASP A 271 6.26 9.16 9.32
CA ASP A 271 6.74 8.76 10.63
C ASP A 271 6.01 7.49 11.08
N LEU A 272 6.77 6.39 11.13
CA LEU A 272 6.27 5.05 11.47
C LEU A 272 6.13 4.86 12.99
N SER A 273 6.70 5.75 13.80
CA SER A 273 6.60 5.76 15.26
C SER A 273 5.41 6.59 15.78
N GLU A 274 4.87 7.48 14.94
CA GLU A 274 3.74 8.34 15.31
C GLU A 274 2.37 7.66 15.05
N PRO A 275 1.58 7.39 16.11
CA PRO A 275 0.27 6.76 15.98
C PRO A 275 -0.76 7.71 15.36
N PHE A 276 -1.82 7.12 14.81
CA PHE A 276 -3.02 7.90 14.47
C PHE A 276 -3.75 8.33 15.77
N PRO A 277 -4.72 9.26 15.70
CA PRO A 277 -5.62 9.50 16.83
C PRO A 277 -6.35 8.22 17.23
N SER A 278 -6.66 8.05 18.52
CA SER A 278 -7.27 6.82 19.07
C SER A 278 -8.65 6.48 18.51
N HIS A 279 -9.37 7.46 17.99
CA HIS A 279 -10.68 7.29 17.33
C HIS A 279 -10.57 6.92 15.84
N ASP A 280 -9.36 6.97 15.27
CA ASP A 280 -9.13 6.59 13.88
C ASP A 280 -9.12 5.06 13.76
N TRP A 281 -9.85 4.51 12.79
CA TRP A 281 -9.91 3.07 12.56
C TRP A 281 -8.54 2.45 12.24
N ARG A 282 -7.55 3.26 11.84
CA ARG A 282 -6.16 2.84 11.57
C ARG A 282 -5.29 2.77 12.82
N TYR A 283 -5.80 3.16 13.99
CA TYR A 283 -5.05 3.21 15.24
C TYR A 283 -4.46 1.84 15.61
N SER A 284 -5.27 0.78 15.67
CA SER A 284 -4.79 -0.57 15.97
C SER A 284 -3.75 -1.05 14.96
N HIS A 285 -4.00 -0.85 13.67
CA HIS A 285 -3.10 -1.22 12.58
C HIS A 285 -1.76 -0.47 12.61
N HIS A 286 -1.68 0.69 13.26
CA HIS A 286 -0.39 1.34 13.51
C HIS A 286 0.47 0.53 14.48
N PHE A 287 -0.09 0.08 15.62
CA PHE A 287 0.67 -0.70 16.60
C PHE A 287 1.06 -2.07 16.06
N GLU A 288 0.17 -2.74 15.33
CA GLU A 288 0.49 -3.99 14.64
C GLU A 288 1.68 -3.82 13.68
N ARG A 289 1.76 -2.69 12.96
CA ARG A 289 2.89 -2.38 12.09
C ARG A 289 4.16 -2.09 12.89
N LEU A 290 4.07 -1.30 13.95
CA LEU A 290 5.24 -0.91 14.74
C LEU A 290 5.85 -2.13 15.47
N GLU A 291 5.01 -2.98 16.03
CA GLU A 291 5.42 -4.28 16.60
C GLU A 291 6.08 -5.16 15.55
N PHE A 292 5.47 -5.29 14.36
CA PHE A 292 6.06 -6.01 13.24
C PHE A 292 7.45 -5.48 12.88
N LEU A 293 7.62 -4.16 12.71
CA LEU A 293 8.91 -3.57 12.35
C LEU A 293 9.95 -3.77 13.44
N THR A 294 9.53 -3.71 14.72
CA THR A 294 10.40 -3.99 15.86
C THR A 294 10.90 -5.44 15.81
N ASN A 295 9.99 -6.39 15.58
CA ASN A 295 10.35 -7.80 15.44
C ASN A 295 11.21 -8.04 14.20
N PHE A 296 10.95 -7.38 13.08
CA PHE A 296 11.77 -7.48 11.86
C PHE A 296 13.18 -6.94 12.06
N TYR A 297 13.34 -5.86 12.84
CA TYR A 297 14.66 -5.36 13.22
C TYR A 297 15.43 -6.38 14.07
N ASN A 298 14.78 -6.98 15.07
CA ASN A 298 15.39 -8.04 15.90
C ASN A 298 15.76 -9.27 15.06
N TYR A 299 14.89 -9.68 14.13
CA TYR A 299 15.20 -10.72 13.16
C TYR A 299 16.47 -10.41 12.37
N CYS A 300 16.64 -9.18 11.87
CA CYS A 300 17.84 -8.77 11.12
C CYS A 300 19.11 -8.82 11.99
N LEU A 301 19.02 -8.51 13.29
CA LEU A 301 20.13 -8.61 14.23
C LEU A 301 20.55 -10.05 14.49
N GLU A 302 19.58 -10.94 14.68
CA GLU A 302 19.80 -12.35 15.00
C GLU A 302 20.16 -13.18 13.76
N ASN A 303 19.73 -12.75 12.57
CA ASN A 303 19.88 -13.48 11.31
C ASN A 303 20.59 -12.62 10.23
N PRO A 304 21.83 -12.16 10.44
CA PRO A 304 22.51 -11.23 9.53
C PRO A 304 22.77 -11.79 8.12
N LYS A 305 22.72 -13.12 7.95
CA LYS A 305 22.82 -13.81 6.65
C LYS A 305 21.45 -14.21 6.06
N PHE A 306 20.37 -14.03 6.81
CA PHE A 306 19.01 -14.42 6.43
C PHE A 306 18.91 -15.90 6.01
N GLU A 307 19.57 -16.80 6.74
CA GLU A 307 19.54 -18.25 6.49
C GLU A 307 18.26 -18.87 7.04
N GLN A 308 17.78 -18.43 8.21
CA GLN A 308 16.47 -18.77 8.73
C GLN A 308 15.40 -17.89 8.09
N PRO A 309 14.31 -18.45 7.52
CA PRO A 309 13.17 -17.65 7.05
C PRO A 309 12.51 -16.87 8.19
N TRP A 310 11.96 -15.69 7.87
CA TRP A 310 11.24 -14.84 8.83
C TRP A 310 10.06 -15.58 9.46
N SER A 311 9.27 -16.28 8.64
CA SER A 311 8.11 -17.04 9.14
C SER A 311 8.50 -18.09 10.17
N SER A 312 9.64 -18.77 9.98
CA SER A 312 10.19 -19.74 10.92
C SER A 312 10.70 -19.07 12.20
N TRP A 313 11.46 -17.98 12.07
CA TRP A 313 11.99 -17.23 13.21
C TRP A 313 10.87 -16.68 14.10
N LYS A 314 9.83 -16.10 13.49
CA LYS A 314 8.68 -15.55 14.22
C LYS A 314 7.95 -16.62 15.03
N GLN A 315 7.84 -17.85 14.53
CA GLN A 315 7.26 -18.97 15.28
C GLN A 315 8.12 -19.39 16.47
N SER A 316 9.44 -19.24 16.40
CA SER A 316 10.33 -19.58 17.52
C SER A 316 10.24 -18.62 18.71
N ILE A 317 9.94 -17.33 18.48
CA ILE A 317 9.82 -16.33 19.55
C ILE A 317 8.40 -16.21 20.13
N ALA A 318 7.42 -16.86 19.50
CA ALA A 318 6.02 -16.88 19.96
C ALA A 318 5.73 -18.01 20.97
N LYS A 319 6.73 -18.83 21.30
CA LYS A 319 6.67 -19.92 22.29
C LYS A 319 7.23 -19.48 23.62
#